data_AF-A0A2V1DL08-F1
#
_entry.id   AF-A0A2V1DL08-F1
#
_cell.length_a   1.000
_cell.length_b   1.000
_cell.length_c   1.000
_cell.angle_alpha   90.00
_cell.angle_beta   90.00
_cell.angle_gamma   90.00
#
_symmetry.space_group_name_H-M   'P 1'
#
loop_
_entity.id
_entity.type
_entity.pdbx_description
1 polymer ?
#
loop_
_entity_poly.entity_id
_entity_poly.type
_entity_poly.pdbx_seq_one_letter_code
_entity_poly.pdbx_strand_id
1 'polypeptide(L)'
;MRKRVLGCEHPSTLTSIDNLASTHCYQRQWVQAEALSMEVIQTKRRILGDEHPLTLLGMGNLAATYGHQGRWREAEELEVQVMQMRKRELGGEHPDTLTSMGNLASTYAHQGRWREAEELEVQVMQMRKRVLGGEHPDTLTSMNNLAYTLKSQARQEEAIALMERCFQSRQQILGKHHPDTQSSRDALSSWQAE
;
A
#
# COMPACT_ATOMS: atom_id res chain seq x y z
N MET A 1 -18.39 23.64 -3.67
CA MET A 1 -19.88 23.68 -3.78
C MET A 1 -20.58 22.58 -3.00
N ARG A 2 -20.16 21.30 -3.04
CA ARG A 2 -20.88 20.19 -2.35
C ARG A 2 -21.04 20.34 -0.82
N LYS A 3 -20.01 20.77 -0.07
CA LYS A 3 -20.09 21.02 1.39
C LYS A 3 -21.19 22.04 1.78
N ARG A 4 -21.49 23.02 0.91
CA ARG A 4 -22.56 24.01 1.12
C ARG A 4 -23.97 23.49 0.80
N VAL A 5 -24.09 22.42 0.01
CA VAL A 5 -25.38 21.92 -0.49
C VAL A 5 -25.82 20.66 0.26
N LEU A 6 -24.90 19.75 0.55
CA LEU A 6 -25.19 18.45 1.16
C LEU A 6 -24.79 18.35 2.64
N GLY A 7 -24.07 19.36 3.16
CA GLY A 7 -23.46 19.33 4.48
C GLY A 7 -22.09 18.65 4.51
N CYS A 8 -21.36 18.85 5.62
CA CYS A 8 -20.00 18.34 5.82
C CYS A 8 -19.94 16.84 6.09
N GLU A 9 -21.04 16.24 6.55
CA GLU A 9 -21.12 14.83 6.94
C GLU A 9 -21.59 13.92 5.81
N HIS A 10 -22.07 14.48 4.70
CA HIS A 10 -22.65 13.70 3.63
C HIS A 10 -21.57 12.82 2.94
N PRO A 11 -21.85 11.52 2.67
CA PRO A 11 -20.87 10.60 2.07
C PRO A 11 -20.20 11.15 0.80
N SER A 12 -20.98 11.73 -0.12
CA SER A 12 -20.44 12.34 -1.34
C SER A 12 -19.55 13.58 -1.08
N THR A 13 -19.77 14.31 0.02
CA THR A 13 -18.87 15.40 0.43
C THR A 13 -17.55 14.82 0.92
N LEU A 14 -17.58 13.78 1.75
CA LEU A 14 -16.39 13.11 2.27
C LEU A 14 -15.55 12.48 1.14
N THR A 15 -16.17 11.79 0.18
CA THR A 15 -15.46 11.27 -1.01
C THR A 15 -14.82 12.39 -1.83
N SER A 16 -15.47 13.55 -1.92
CA SER A 16 -14.91 14.69 -2.65
C SER A 16 -13.68 15.28 -1.93
N ILE A 17 -13.67 15.26 -0.59
CA ILE A 17 -12.54 15.72 0.21
C ILE A 17 -11.39 14.69 0.16
N ASP A 18 -11.70 13.39 0.19
CA ASP A 18 -10.70 12.33 -0.01
C ASP A 18 -9.97 12.51 -1.36
N ASN A 19 -10.73 12.71 -2.44
CA ASN A 19 -10.16 12.94 -3.77
C ASN A 19 -9.29 14.21 -3.82
N LEU A 20 -9.69 15.25 -3.08
CA LEU A 20 -8.91 16.48 -2.97
C LEU A 20 -7.61 16.25 -2.20
N ALA A 21 -7.65 15.50 -1.10
CA ALA A 21 -6.46 15.10 -0.36
C ALA A 21 -5.50 14.28 -1.24
N SER A 22 -5.99 13.32 -2.01
CA SER A 22 -5.17 12.59 -2.99
C SER A 22 -4.56 13.49 -4.05
N THR A 23 -5.31 14.48 -4.54
CA THR A 23 -4.80 15.47 -5.50
C THR A 23 -3.65 16.30 -4.90
N HIS A 24 -3.81 16.74 -3.66
CA HIS A 24 -2.76 17.46 -2.93
C HIS A 24 -1.51 16.57 -2.72
N CYS A 25 -1.69 15.28 -2.43
CA CYS A 25 -0.58 14.33 -2.39
C CYS A 25 0.18 14.28 -3.74
N TYR A 26 -0.51 14.15 -4.87
CA TYR A 26 0.15 14.17 -6.18
C TYR A 26 0.88 15.49 -6.48
N GLN A 27 0.39 16.61 -5.93
CA GLN A 27 1.03 17.92 -6.03
C GLN A 27 2.15 18.15 -5.01
N ARG A 28 2.51 17.13 -4.21
CA ARG A 28 3.47 17.21 -3.09
C ARG A 28 3.09 18.23 -2.02
N GLN A 29 1.80 18.52 -1.91
CA GLN A 29 1.20 19.41 -0.90
C GLN A 29 0.76 18.57 0.31
N TRP A 30 1.72 17.91 0.94
CA TRP A 30 1.46 16.87 1.95
C TRP A 30 0.77 17.41 3.20
N VAL A 31 1.10 18.63 3.62
CA VAL A 31 0.49 19.28 4.80
C VAL A 31 -1.01 19.54 4.58
N GLN A 32 -1.37 20.00 3.38
CA GLN A 32 -2.77 20.20 3.00
C GLN A 32 -3.52 18.86 2.91
N ALA A 33 -2.89 17.84 2.32
CA ALA A 33 -3.46 16.50 2.22
C ALA A 33 -3.71 15.86 3.60
N GLU A 34 -2.76 16.02 4.53
CA GLU A 34 -2.87 15.56 5.91
C GLU A 34 -4.04 16.23 6.63
N ALA A 35 -4.11 17.58 6.57
CA ALA A 35 -5.19 18.32 7.22
C ALA A 35 -6.58 17.90 6.75
N LEU A 36 -6.76 17.73 5.43
CA LEU A 36 -8.01 17.27 4.84
C LEU A 36 -8.33 15.81 5.22
N SER A 37 -7.32 14.94 5.21
CA SER A 37 -7.49 13.53 5.58
C SER A 37 -7.91 13.38 7.03
N MET A 38 -7.29 14.15 7.95
CA MET A 38 -7.68 14.15 9.36
C MET A 38 -9.13 14.63 9.57
N GLU A 39 -9.55 15.72 8.90
CA GLU A 39 -10.95 16.21 8.98
C GLU A 39 -11.94 15.11 8.56
N VAL A 40 -11.65 14.45 7.43
CA VAL A 40 -12.52 13.40 6.89
C VAL A 40 -12.56 12.18 7.80
N ILE A 41 -11.40 11.72 8.30
CA ILE A 41 -11.33 10.57 9.20
C ILE A 41 -12.10 10.85 10.49
N GLN A 42 -11.91 12.01 11.12
CA GLN A 42 -12.65 12.38 12.33
C GLN A 42 -14.17 12.39 12.10
N THR A 43 -14.59 12.91 10.94
CA THR A 43 -16.00 12.90 10.57
C THR A 43 -16.51 11.47 10.40
N LYS A 44 -15.81 10.64 9.60
CA LYS A 44 -16.16 9.23 9.35
C LYS A 44 -16.20 8.41 10.64
N ARG A 45 -15.24 8.59 11.55
CA ARG A 45 -15.24 7.96 12.89
C ARG A 45 -16.51 8.26 13.66
N ARG A 46 -16.95 9.53 13.66
CA ARG A 46 -18.17 9.94 14.37
C ARG A 46 -19.44 9.38 13.73
N ILE A 47 -19.54 9.38 12.40
CA ILE A 47 -20.78 9.00 11.70
C ILE A 47 -20.90 7.50 11.41
N LEU A 48 -19.79 6.81 11.20
CA LEU A 48 -19.75 5.40 10.77
C LEU A 48 -19.09 4.47 11.80
N GLY A 49 -18.34 5.03 12.75
CA GLY A 49 -17.51 4.28 13.70
C GLY A 49 -16.05 4.12 13.23
N ASP A 50 -15.20 3.73 14.19
CA ASP A 50 -13.76 3.55 13.97
C ASP A 50 -13.44 2.39 13.02
N GLU A 51 -14.29 1.37 13.02
CA GLU A 51 -14.05 0.08 12.36
C GLU A 51 -14.66 0.01 10.96
N HIS A 52 -15.40 1.05 10.57
CA HIS A 52 -16.06 1.08 9.28
C HIS A 52 -15.02 1.09 8.13
N PRO A 53 -15.22 0.32 7.04
CA PRO A 53 -14.25 0.21 5.95
C PRO A 53 -13.77 1.55 5.37
N LEU A 54 -14.67 2.53 5.24
CA LEU A 54 -14.33 3.88 4.76
C LEU A 54 -13.47 4.69 5.75
N THR A 55 -13.61 4.45 7.05
CA THR A 55 -12.76 5.05 8.09
C THR A 55 -11.35 4.46 8.00
N LEU A 56 -11.27 3.13 7.94
CA LEU A 56 -10.02 2.38 7.80
C LEU A 56 -9.28 2.72 6.51
N LEU A 57 -9.99 2.87 5.40
CA LEU A 57 -9.42 3.34 4.13
C LEU A 57 -8.80 4.74 4.28
N GLY A 58 -9.51 5.67 4.95
CA GLY A 58 -8.99 7.01 5.22
C GLY A 58 -7.71 6.97 6.06
N MET A 59 -7.69 6.17 7.12
CA MET A 59 -6.51 5.98 7.96
C MET A 59 -5.31 5.43 7.17
N GLY A 60 -5.53 4.46 6.28
CA GLY A 60 -4.47 3.95 5.39
C GLY A 60 -3.92 5.02 4.44
N ASN A 61 -4.77 5.88 3.88
CA ASN A 61 -4.33 7.00 3.04
C ASN A 61 -3.54 8.05 3.84
N LEU A 62 -3.93 8.31 5.09
CA LEU A 62 -3.19 9.20 5.98
C LEU A 62 -1.80 8.62 6.31
N ALA A 63 -1.70 7.31 6.55
CA ALA A 63 -0.41 6.64 6.74
C ALA A 63 0.51 6.80 5.52
N ALA A 64 -0.02 6.59 4.31
CA ALA A 64 0.74 6.83 3.08
C ALA A 64 1.19 8.30 2.96
N THR A 65 0.34 9.24 3.36
CA THR A 65 0.69 10.67 3.41
C THR A 65 1.84 10.94 4.38
N TYR A 66 1.84 10.32 5.56
CA TYR A 66 2.97 10.39 6.50
C TYR A 66 4.25 9.79 5.91
N GLY A 67 4.16 8.65 5.23
CA GLY A 67 5.29 8.05 4.52
C GLY A 67 5.90 8.99 3.49
N HIS A 68 5.09 9.68 2.69
CA HIS A 68 5.57 10.70 1.74
C HIS A 68 6.25 11.91 2.41
N GLN A 69 5.95 12.18 3.68
CA GLN A 69 6.64 13.19 4.50
C GLN A 69 7.88 12.65 5.21
N GLY A 70 8.20 11.36 5.06
CA GLY A 70 9.27 10.68 5.81
C GLY A 70 8.92 10.39 7.28
N ARG A 71 7.64 10.55 7.66
CA ARG A 71 7.10 10.35 9.02
C ARG A 71 6.70 8.88 9.22
N TRP A 72 7.70 8.00 9.12
CA TRP A 72 7.48 6.55 9.06
C TRP A 72 6.95 5.94 10.36
N ARG A 73 7.18 6.55 11.52
CA ARG A 73 6.65 6.08 12.80
C ARG A 73 5.14 6.31 12.88
N GLU A 74 4.68 7.50 12.51
CA GLU A 74 3.24 7.79 12.47
C GLU A 74 2.51 6.96 11.41
N ALA A 75 3.16 6.66 10.29
CA ALA A 75 2.63 5.73 9.28
C ALA A 75 2.46 4.31 9.86
N GLU A 76 3.49 3.78 10.53
CA GLU A 76 3.46 2.46 11.16
C GLU A 76 2.35 2.36 12.21
N GLU A 77 2.22 3.34 13.10
CA GLU A 77 1.19 3.33 14.14
C GLU A 77 -0.22 3.22 13.57
N LEU A 78 -0.51 3.96 12.49
CA LEU A 78 -1.80 3.90 11.80
C LEU A 78 -1.98 2.56 11.07
N GLU A 79 -0.96 2.08 10.37
CA GLU A 79 -1.02 0.83 9.59
C GLU A 79 -1.22 -0.40 10.49
N VAL A 80 -0.56 -0.45 11.64
CA VAL A 80 -0.76 -1.50 12.64
C VAL A 80 -2.21 -1.49 13.14
N GLN A 81 -2.76 -0.33 13.47
CA GLN A 81 -4.16 -0.20 13.90
C GLN A 81 -5.13 -0.68 12.81
N VAL A 82 -4.96 -0.21 11.57
CA VAL A 82 -5.82 -0.60 10.43
C VAL A 82 -5.72 -2.09 10.14
N MET A 83 -4.51 -2.65 10.13
CA MET A 83 -4.28 -4.07 9.89
C MET A 83 -4.96 -4.93 10.96
N GLN A 84 -4.81 -4.58 12.25
CA GLN A 84 -5.42 -5.33 13.35
C GLN A 84 -6.95 -5.31 13.27
N MET A 85 -7.56 -4.15 12.99
CA MET A 85 -9.01 -4.03 12.81
C MET A 85 -9.50 -4.85 11.62
N ARG A 86 -8.86 -4.73 10.45
CA ARG A 86 -9.24 -5.51 9.25
C ARG A 86 -9.08 -7.01 9.47
N LYS A 87 -8.00 -7.44 10.13
CA LYS A 87 -7.79 -8.85 10.46
C LYS A 87 -8.89 -9.40 11.36
N ARG A 88 -9.39 -8.61 12.30
CA ARG A 88 -10.48 -9.01 13.20
C ARG A 88 -11.83 -9.08 12.50
N GLU A 89 -12.16 -8.08 11.68
CA GLU A 89 -13.48 -7.94 11.05
C GLU A 89 -13.63 -8.75 9.75
N LEU A 90 -12.58 -8.80 8.94
CA LEU A 90 -12.61 -9.41 7.59
C LEU A 90 -11.86 -10.74 7.54
N GLY A 91 -11.03 -11.02 8.54
CA GLY A 91 -10.13 -12.17 8.57
C GLY A 91 -8.75 -11.87 7.99
N GLY A 92 -7.81 -12.79 8.26
CA GLY A 92 -6.41 -12.64 7.89
C GLY A 92 -6.12 -12.73 6.38
N GLU A 93 -6.96 -13.45 5.63
CA GLU A 93 -6.77 -13.68 4.19
C GLU A 93 -7.57 -12.71 3.31
N HIS A 94 -8.34 -11.81 3.90
CA HIS A 94 -9.13 -10.84 3.14
C HIS A 94 -8.20 -9.88 2.36
N PRO A 95 -8.50 -9.55 1.08
CA PRO A 95 -7.65 -8.67 0.26
C PRO A 95 -7.28 -7.35 0.94
N ASP A 96 -8.23 -6.70 1.62
CA ASP A 96 -7.96 -5.45 2.35
C ASP A 96 -7.00 -5.63 3.54
N THR A 97 -7.06 -6.77 4.24
CA THR A 97 -6.12 -7.11 5.31
C THR A 97 -4.73 -7.32 4.72
N LEU A 98 -4.64 -8.07 3.63
CA LEU A 98 -3.38 -8.34 2.92
C LEU A 98 -2.75 -7.07 2.36
N THR A 99 -3.56 -6.13 1.87
CA THR A 99 -3.09 -4.81 1.44
C THR A 99 -2.53 -4.00 2.61
N SER A 100 -3.20 -3.98 3.77
CA SER A 100 -2.65 -3.31 4.96
C SER A 100 -1.35 -3.93 5.46
N MET A 101 -1.24 -5.27 5.44
CA MET A 101 0.00 -5.96 5.78
C MET A 101 1.14 -5.61 4.80
N GLY A 102 0.84 -5.54 3.50
CA GLY A 102 1.83 -5.14 2.49
C GLY A 102 2.32 -3.70 2.67
N ASN A 103 1.42 -2.77 3.03
CA ASN A 103 1.80 -1.39 3.33
C ASN A 103 2.68 -1.30 4.57
N LEU A 104 2.32 -2.01 5.65
CA LEU A 104 3.13 -2.07 6.87
C LEU A 104 4.54 -2.62 6.59
N ALA A 105 4.65 -3.62 5.73
CA ALA A 105 5.95 -4.16 5.34
C ALA A 105 6.79 -3.14 4.57
N SER A 106 6.17 -2.39 3.65
CA SER A 106 6.83 -1.28 2.96
C SER A 106 7.30 -0.19 3.93
N THR A 107 6.51 0.12 4.96
CA THR A 107 6.92 1.05 6.02
C THR A 107 8.12 0.53 6.81
N TYR A 108 8.16 -0.76 7.16
CA TYR A 108 9.35 -1.38 7.78
C TYR A 108 10.58 -1.29 6.88
N ALA A 109 10.43 -1.57 5.59
CA ALA A 109 11.51 -1.44 4.61
C ALA A 109 12.05 0.00 4.58
N HIS A 110 11.18 1.01 4.54
CA HIS A 110 11.59 2.42 4.57
C HIS A 110 12.27 2.85 5.89
N GLN A 111 11.97 2.18 6.99
CA GLN A 111 12.68 2.37 8.27
C GLN A 111 14.02 1.61 8.35
N GLY A 112 14.39 0.84 7.33
CA GLY A 112 15.57 -0.02 7.33
C GLY A 112 15.39 -1.33 8.12
N ARG A 113 14.16 -1.67 8.51
CA ARG A 113 13.79 -2.88 9.25
C ARG A 113 13.54 -4.04 8.27
N TRP A 114 14.56 -4.38 7.50
CA TRP A 114 14.43 -5.30 6.35
C TRP A 114 13.95 -6.70 6.70
N ARG A 115 14.35 -7.24 7.86
CA ARG A 115 13.92 -8.57 8.30
C ARG A 115 12.41 -8.61 8.59
N GLU A 116 11.89 -7.60 9.27
CA GLU A 116 10.47 -7.50 9.59
C GLU A 116 9.63 -7.25 8.32
N ALA A 117 10.17 -6.46 7.38
CA ALA A 117 9.56 -6.27 6.07
C ALA A 117 9.50 -7.60 5.30
N GLU A 118 10.61 -8.34 5.22
CA GLU A 118 10.69 -9.62 4.50
C GLU A 118 9.71 -10.64 5.08
N GLU A 119 9.69 -10.83 6.40
CA GLU A 119 8.80 -11.78 7.06
C GLU A 119 7.34 -11.51 6.71
N LEU A 120 6.94 -10.23 6.72
CA LEU A 120 5.57 -9.82 6.41
C LEU A 120 5.28 -9.91 4.91
N GLU A 121 6.21 -9.54 4.03
CA GLU A 121 6.09 -9.66 2.57
C GLU A 121 5.96 -11.11 2.12
N VAL A 122 6.74 -12.03 2.69
CA VAL A 122 6.63 -13.47 2.42
C VAL A 122 5.25 -13.99 2.81
N GLN A 123 4.76 -13.63 4.00
CA GLN A 123 3.42 -14.02 4.46
C GLN A 123 2.33 -13.49 3.50
N VAL A 124 2.38 -12.20 3.14
CA VAL A 124 1.41 -11.59 2.23
C VAL A 124 1.45 -12.23 0.84
N MET A 125 2.64 -12.43 0.28
CA MET A 125 2.81 -13.06 -1.03
C MET A 125 2.23 -14.47 -1.06
N GLN A 126 2.49 -15.28 -0.02
CA GLN A 126 1.98 -16.64 0.08
C GLN A 126 0.45 -16.67 0.21
N MET A 127 -0.14 -15.78 1.02
CA MET A 127 -1.58 -15.68 1.16
C MET A 127 -2.25 -15.21 -0.13
N ARG A 128 -1.73 -14.16 -0.78
CA ARG A 128 -2.24 -13.68 -2.08
C ARG A 128 -2.15 -14.76 -3.15
N LYS A 129 -1.04 -15.51 -3.19
CA LYS A 129 -0.89 -16.66 -4.10
C LYS A 129 -1.96 -17.74 -3.87
N ARG A 130 -2.33 -18.00 -2.62
CA ARG A 130 -3.39 -18.97 -2.26
C ARG A 130 -4.79 -18.47 -2.62
N VAL A 131 -5.09 -17.19 -2.34
CA VAL A 131 -6.44 -16.62 -2.48
C VAL A 131 -6.73 -16.15 -3.91
N LEU A 132 -5.75 -15.53 -4.57
CA LEU A 132 -5.90 -14.87 -5.87
C LEU A 132 -5.20 -15.62 -7.01
N GLY A 133 -4.27 -16.52 -6.68
CA GLY A 133 -3.40 -17.20 -7.65
C GLY A 133 -2.03 -16.55 -7.78
N GLY A 134 -1.07 -17.31 -8.31
CA GLY A 134 0.33 -16.89 -8.45
C GLY A 134 0.56 -15.78 -9.48
N GLU A 135 -0.36 -15.65 -10.42
CA GLU A 135 -0.29 -14.73 -11.56
C GLU A 135 -1.10 -13.44 -11.34
N HIS A 136 -1.86 -13.36 -10.25
CA HIS A 136 -2.67 -12.18 -9.96
C HIS A 136 -1.77 -10.92 -9.78
N PRO A 137 -2.16 -9.75 -10.31
CA PRO A 137 -1.37 -8.51 -10.19
C PRO A 137 -0.91 -8.20 -8.76
N ASP A 138 -1.78 -8.36 -7.76
CA ASP A 138 -1.42 -8.12 -6.36
C ASP A 138 -0.36 -9.11 -5.82
N THR A 139 -0.39 -10.38 -6.27
CA THR A 139 0.64 -11.37 -5.94
C THR A 139 1.98 -10.97 -6.56
N LEU A 140 1.96 -10.51 -7.81
CA LEU A 140 3.16 -10.04 -8.52
C LEU A 140 3.72 -8.76 -7.90
N THR A 141 2.85 -7.86 -7.42
CA THR A 141 3.29 -6.68 -6.65
C THR A 141 3.96 -7.07 -5.33
N SER A 142 3.43 -8.05 -4.59
CA SER A 142 4.12 -8.58 -3.41
C SER A 142 5.46 -9.23 -3.74
N MET A 143 5.54 -9.97 -4.85
CA MET A 143 6.78 -10.57 -5.34
C MET A 143 7.83 -9.50 -5.68
N ASN A 144 7.41 -8.43 -6.34
CA ASN A 144 8.25 -7.29 -6.66
C ASN A 144 8.81 -6.63 -5.39
N ASN A 145 7.95 -6.34 -4.40
CA ASN A 145 8.37 -5.70 -3.15
C ASN A 145 9.38 -6.57 -2.39
N LEU A 146 9.09 -7.87 -2.27
CA LEU A 146 10.00 -8.83 -1.65
C LEU A 146 11.37 -8.86 -2.35
N ALA A 147 11.39 -8.81 -3.69
CA ALA A 147 12.65 -8.78 -4.44
C ALA A 147 13.49 -7.53 -4.11
N TYR A 148 12.86 -6.35 -3.98
CA TYR A 148 13.55 -5.14 -3.54
C TYR A 148 14.07 -5.25 -2.10
N THR A 149 13.29 -5.81 -1.18
CA THR A 149 13.73 -6.05 0.20
C THR A 149 14.91 -7.00 0.27
N LEU A 150 14.91 -8.08 -0.52
CA LEU A 150 16.03 -9.03 -0.64
C LEU A 150 17.29 -8.34 -1.21
N LYS A 151 17.12 -7.48 -2.22
CA LYS A 151 18.19 -6.68 -2.80
C LYS A 151 18.82 -5.75 -1.75
N SER A 152 18.01 -5.06 -0.95
CA SER A 152 18.50 -4.21 0.15
C SER A 152 19.22 -4.99 1.25
N GLN A 153 18.96 -6.29 1.39
CA GLN A 153 19.69 -7.19 2.29
C GLN A 153 20.94 -7.83 1.65
N ALA A 154 21.38 -7.34 0.49
CA ALA A 154 22.51 -7.88 -0.27
C ALA A 154 22.34 -9.35 -0.72
N ARG A 155 21.11 -9.86 -0.79
CA ARG A 155 20.77 -11.20 -1.29
C ARG A 155 20.49 -11.14 -2.79
N GLN A 156 21.52 -10.82 -3.57
CA GLN A 156 21.42 -10.48 -4.99
C GLN A 156 20.78 -11.60 -5.83
N GLU A 157 21.26 -12.83 -5.67
CA GLU A 157 20.80 -13.97 -6.48
C GLU A 157 19.30 -14.25 -6.28
N GLU A 158 18.85 -14.21 -5.02
CA GLU A 158 17.44 -14.42 -4.67
C GLU A 158 16.55 -13.29 -5.16
N ALA A 159 17.01 -12.05 -5.04
CA ALA A 159 16.30 -10.87 -5.55
C ALA A 159 16.12 -10.92 -7.07
N ILE A 160 17.20 -11.23 -7.81
CA ILE A 160 17.17 -11.34 -9.27
C ILE A 160 16.24 -12.47 -9.69
N ALA A 161 16.38 -13.67 -9.13
CA ALA A 161 15.54 -14.82 -9.49
C ALA A 161 14.04 -14.54 -9.24
N LEU A 162 13.72 -13.86 -8.14
CA LEU A 162 12.34 -13.49 -7.82
C LEU A 162 11.81 -12.40 -8.77
N MET A 163 12.63 -11.39 -9.10
CA MET A 163 12.26 -10.33 -10.03
C MET A 163 12.09 -10.86 -11.47
N GLU A 164 12.93 -11.79 -11.92
CA GLU A 164 12.80 -12.46 -13.21
C GLU A 164 11.45 -13.16 -13.35
N ARG A 165 11.06 -13.93 -12.32
CA ARG A 165 9.75 -14.58 -12.28
C ARG A 165 8.60 -13.58 -12.32
N CYS A 166 8.72 -12.49 -11.57
CA CYS A 166 7.72 -11.41 -11.56
C CYS A 166 7.58 -10.78 -12.95
N PHE A 167 8.70 -10.40 -13.57
CA PHE A 167 8.75 -9.83 -14.90
C PHE A 167 8.13 -10.74 -15.96
N GLN A 168 8.51 -12.03 -15.99
CA GLN A 168 7.96 -13.00 -16.94
C GLN A 168 6.44 -13.11 -16.82
N SER A 169 5.93 -13.20 -15.59
CA SER A 169 4.48 -13.29 -15.33
C SER A 169 3.77 -12.01 -15.76
N ARG A 170 4.29 -10.82 -15.40
CA ARG A 170 3.74 -9.52 -15.81
C ARG A 170 3.74 -9.37 -17.33
N GLN A 171 4.81 -9.80 -18.01
CA GLN A 171 4.90 -9.75 -19.46
C GLN A 171 3.84 -10.61 -20.15
N GLN A 172 3.57 -11.81 -19.64
CA GLN A 172 2.55 -12.70 -20.19
C GLN A 172 1.13 -12.16 -20.01
N ILE A 173 0.84 -11.57 -18.84
CA ILE A 173 -0.53 -11.19 -18.46
C ILE A 173 -0.88 -9.76 -18.89
N LEU A 174 0.02 -8.82 -18.63
CA LEU A 174 -0.20 -7.38 -18.84
C LEU A 174 0.38 -6.91 -20.18
N GLY A 175 1.28 -7.70 -20.77
CA GLY A 175 1.99 -7.36 -22.00
C GLY A 175 3.25 -6.52 -21.74
N LYS A 176 4.08 -6.43 -22.79
CA LYS A 176 5.42 -5.80 -22.74
C LYS A 176 5.43 -4.28 -22.52
N HIS A 177 4.31 -3.60 -22.79
CA HIS A 177 4.20 -2.14 -22.69
C HIS A 177 3.52 -1.66 -21.40
N HIS A 178 3.05 -2.58 -20.55
CA HIS A 178 2.46 -2.20 -19.28
C HIS A 178 3.52 -1.56 -18.36
N PRO A 179 3.20 -0.47 -17.64
CA PRO A 179 4.14 0.21 -16.75
C PRO A 179 4.82 -0.74 -15.75
N ASP A 180 4.05 -1.63 -15.11
CA ASP A 180 4.61 -2.60 -14.15
C ASP A 180 5.58 -3.60 -14.79
N THR A 181 5.30 -4.04 -16.02
CA THR A 181 6.20 -4.94 -16.77
C THR A 181 7.50 -4.22 -17.11
N GLN A 182 7.41 -2.96 -17.54
CA GLN A 182 8.58 -2.12 -17.84
C GLN A 182 9.40 -1.88 -16.59
N SER A 183 8.75 -1.52 -15.47
CA SER A 183 9.42 -1.29 -14.19
C SER A 183 10.20 -2.52 -13.71
N SER A 184 9.60 -3.72 -13.73
CA SER A 184 10.31 -4.94 -13.36
C SER A 184 11.47 -5.28 -14.29
N ARG A 185 11.31 -5.04 -15.60
CA ARG A 185 12.38 -5.24 -16.59
C ARG A 185 13.55 -4.30 -16.36
N ASP A 186 13.26 -3.02 -16.14
CA ASP A 186 14.27 -1.99 -15.98
C ASP A 186 15.02 -2.21 -14.66
N ALA A 187 14.32 -2.60 -13.59
CA ALA A 187 14.94 -3.02 -12.33
C ALA A 187 15.87 -4.23 -12.52
N LEU A 188 15.39 -5.27 -13.21
CA LEU A 188 16.19 -6.46 -13.50
C LEU A 188 17.45 -6.13 -14.31
N SER A 189 17.31 -5.33 -15.36
CA SER A 189 18.44 -4.89 -16.19
C SER A 189 19.46 -4.09 -15.40
N SER A 190 19.01 -3.25 -14.47
CA SER A 190 19.90 -2.51 -13.58
C SER A 190 20.67 -3.46 -12.67
N TRP A 191 19.99 -4.40 -12.03
CA TRP A 191 20.59 -5.29 -11.04
C TRP A 191 21.57 -6.31 -11.64
N GLN A 192 21.36 -6.70 -12.89
CA GLN A 192 22.26 -7.60 -13.62
C GLN A 192 23.50 -6.88 -14.16
N ALA A 193 23.49 -5.54 -14.22
CA ALA A 193 24.60 -4.73 -14.71
C ALA A 193 25.53 -4.23 -13.59
N GLU A 194 25.15 -4.40 -12.33
CA GLU A 194 25.95 -4.11 -11.13
C GLU A 194 26.96 -5.24 -10.84
#